data_AF-A0A2P2KTW5-F1
#
_entry.id   AF-A0A2P2KTW5-F1
#
_cell.length_a   1.000
_cell.length_b   1.000
_cell.length_c   1.000
_cell.angle_alpha   90.00
_cell.angle_beta   90.00
_cell.angle_gamma   90.00
#
_symmetry.space_group_name_H-M   'P 1'
#
loop_
_entity.id
_entity.type
_entity.pdbx_description
1 polymer ?
#
loop_
_entity_poly.entity_id
_entity_poly.type
_entity_poly.pdbx_seq_one_letter_code
_entity_poly.pdbx_strand_id
1 'polypeptide(L)'
;MFVRIYGPSAAPVMLAKHISDAEEKYDSLLRTLDPQLSSNYRKRCEEATKEGGKVSGHSLGTWSIPPVIIDEESYRSQCQVLMKGTIT
;
A
#
# COMPACT_ATOMS: atom_id res chain seq x y z
N MET A 1 -12.43 -5.25 4.42
CA MET A 1 -12.53 -5.29 2.93
C MET A 1 -12.45 -6.70 2.33
N PHE A 2 -11.41 -7.54 2.48
CA PHE A 2 -11.46 -8.93 1.98
C PHE A 2 -12.36 -9.87 2.81
N VAL A 3 -12.27 -9.81 4.15
CA VAL A 3 -13.15 -10.56 5.08
C VAL A 3 -14.63 -10.28 4.82
N ARG A 4 -14.96 -9.03 4.46
CA ARG A 4 -16.34 -8.65 4.12
C ARG A 4 -16.83 -9.26 2.79
N ILE A 5 -15.93 -9.47 1.84
CA ILE A 5 -16.26 -9.97 0.49
C ILE A 5 -16.26 -11.51 0.46
N TYR A 6 -15.27 -12.13 1.09
CA TYR A 6 -15.01 -13.57 0.99
C TYR A 6 -15.28 -14.33 2.31
N GLY A 7 -15.64 -13.63 3.39
CA GLY A 7 -15.77 -14.22 4.72
C GLY A 7 -14.42 -14.48 5.40
N PRO A 8 -14.39 -14.69 6.73
CA PRO A 8 -13.15 -14.83 7.48
C PRO A 8 -12.33 -16.07 7.11
N SER A 9 -12.99 -17.15 6.67
CA SER A 9 -12.34 -18.40 6.30
C SER A 9 -11.61 -18.32 4.95
N ALA A 10 -12.23 -17.74 3.92
CA ALA A 10 -11.63 -17.68 2.59
C ALA A 10 -10.80 -16.40 2.33
N ALA A 11 -10.99 -15.35 3.13
CA ALA A 11 -10.28 -14.09 2.95
C ALA A 11 -8.74 -14.19 2.96
N PRO A 12 -8.08 -14.98 3.84
CA PRO A 12 -6.62 -15.11 3.79
C PRO A 12 -6.13 -15.72 2.47
N VAL A 13 -6.82 -16.76 1.99
CA VAL A 13 -6.48 -17.45 0.73
C VAL A 13 -6.70 -16.52 -0.46
N MET A 14 -7.83 -15.82 -0.49
CA MET A 14 -8.14 -14.89 -1.59
C MET A 14 -7.19 -13.68 -1.61
N LEU A 15 -6.78 -13.19 -0.44
CA LEU A 15 -5.79 -12.13 -0.35
C LEU A 15 -4.42 -12.61 -0.85
N ALA A 16 -3.95 -13.77 -0.38
CA ALA A 16 -2.68 -14.35 -0.82
C ALA A 16 -2.67 -14.55 -2.34
N LYS A 17 -3.73 -15.13 -2.90
CA LYS A 17 -3.88 -15.27 -4.35
C LYS A 17 -3.78 -13.93 -5.07
N HIS A 18 -4.51 -12.91 -4.60
CA HIS A 18 -4.51 -11.61 -5.26
C HIS A 18 -3.14 -10.91 -5.21
N ILE A 19 -2.40 -11.09 -4.12
CA ILE A 19 -1.02 -10.60 -3.99
C ILE A 19 -0.13 -11.33 -5.00
N SER A 20 -0.17 -12.67 -5.04
CA SER A 20 0.63 -13.46 -5.97
C SER A 20 0.34 -13.12 -7.44
N ASP A 21 -0.94 -13.02 -7.81
CA ASP A 21 -1.36 -12.63 -9.17
C ASP A 21 -0.79 -11.24 -9.56
N ALA A 22 -0.74 -10.31 -8.59
CA ALA A 22 -0.17 -8.98 -8.81
C ALA A 22 1.36 -9.02 -8.94
N GLU A 23 2.04 -9.77 -8.08
CA GLU A 23 3.50 -9.94 -8.10
C GLU A 23 3.96 -10.55 -9.44
N GLU A 24 3.30 -11.62 -9.90
CA GLU A 24 3.60 -12.25 -11.19
C GLU A 24 3.44 -11.26 -12.36
N LYS A 25 2.38 -10.44 -12.33
CA LYS A 25 2.16 -9.41 -13.35
C LYS A 25 3.25 -8.34 -13.32
N TYR A 26 3.66 -7.89 -12.14
CA TYR A 26 4.75 -6.92 -12.01
C TYR A 26 6.07 -7.48 -12.51
N ASP A 27 6.39 -8.73 -12.19
CA ASP A 27 7.58 -9.42 -12.66
C ASP A 27 7.60 -9.55 -14.19
N SER A 28 6.46 -9.90 -14.78
CA SER A 28 6.32 -9.95 -16.24
C SER A 28 6.60 -8.59 -16.87
N LEU A 29 5.99 -7.52 -16.37
CA LEU A 29 6.21 -6.16 -16.87
C LEU A 29 7.67 -5.73 -16.69
N LEU A 30 8.27 -6.00 -15.55
CA LEU A 30 9.65 -5.62 -15.24
C LEU A 30 10.66 -6.29 -16.19
N ARG A 31 10.37 -7.52 -16.64
CA ARG A 31 11.19 -8.23 -17.65
C ARG A 31 11.03 -7.67 -19.06
N THR A 32 9.89 -7.03 -19.37
CA THR A 32 9.65 -6.40 -20.68
C THR A 32 10.19 -4.97 -20.78
N LEU A 33 10.51 -4.33 -19.65
CA LEU A 33 11.10 -3.00 -19.63
C LEU A 33 12.53 -3.01 -20.17
N ASP A 34 12.96 -1.84 -20.64
CA ASP A 34 14.37 -1.60 -20.94
C ASP A 34 15.25 -2.01 -19.73
N PRO A 35 16.38 -2.72 -19.95
CA PRO A 35 17.22 -3.23 -18.85
C PRO A 35 17.72 -2.14 -17.89
N GLN A 36 18.01 -0.94 -18.39
CA GLN A 36 18.49 0.17 -17.57
C GLN A 36 17.36 0.75 -16.73
N LEU A 37 16.17 0.87 -17.33
CA LEU A 37 14.96 1.30 -16.62
C LEU A 37 14.54 0.29 -15.54
N SER A 38 14.57 -1.01 -15.85
CA SER A 38 14.28 -2.10 -14.93
C SER A 38 15.26 -2.10 -13.74
N SER A 39 16.55 -1.94 -14.00
CA SER A 39 17.58 -1.83 -12.96
C SER A 39 17.36 -0.62 -12.05
N ASN A 40 17.07 0.56 -12.63
CA ASN A 40 16.82 1.77 -11.85
C ASN A 40 15.56 1.66 -10.98
N TYR A 41 14.48 1.10 -11.55
CA TYR A 41 13.24 0.87 -10.81
C TYR A 41 13.47 -0.01 -9.59
N ARG A 42 14.15 -1.16 -9.77
CA ARG A 42 14.45 -2.08 -8.66
C ARG A 42 15.27 -1.41 -7.55
N LYS A 43 16.27 -0.61 -7.93
CA LYS A 43 17.07 0.17 -6.98
C LYS A 43 16.20 1.14 -6.17
N ARG A 44 15.27 1.85 -6.82
CA ARG A 44 14.35 2.77 -6.12
C ARG A 44 13.40 2.03 -5.18
N CYS A 45 12.94 0.83 -5.54
CA CYS A 45 12.13 0.00 -4.64
C CYS A 45 12.88 -0.37 -3.36
N GLU A 46 14.16 -0.78 -3.47
CA GLU A 46 14.99 -1.07 -2.31
C GLU A 46 15.23 0.17 -1.43
N GLU A 47 15.46 1.33 -2.05
CA GLU A 47 15.62 2.61 -1.34
C GLU A 47 14.33 3.01 -0.61
N ALA A 48 13.18 2.97 -1.31
CA ALA A 48 11.88 3.29 -0.73
C ALA A 48 11.52 2.36 0.45
N THR A 49 11.88 1.08 0.36
CA THR A 49 11.68 0.11 1.45
C THR A 49 12.53 0.47 2.68
N LYS A 50 13.77 0.94 2.47
CA LYS A 50 14.65 1.42 3.55
C LYS A 50 14.16 2.75 4.14
N GLU A 51 13.58 3.62 3.31
CA GLU A 51 13.02 4.91 3.71
C GLU A 51 11.76 4.74 4.58
N GLY A 52 10.81 3.87 4.21
CA GLY A 52 9.53 3.68 4.89
C GLY A 52 9.59 3.16 6.33
N GLY A 53 10.77 2.77 6.83
CA GLY A 53 11.00 2.36 8.22
C GLY A 53 11.70 3.41 9.08
N LYS A 54 12.09 4.56 8.52
CA LYS A 54 12.82 5.62 9.21
C LYS A 54 12.10 6.94 9.03
N VAL A 55 12.36 7.92 9.91
CA VAL A 55 12.12 9.34 9.58
C VAL A 55 13.12 9.69 8.48
N SER A 56 12.81 9.32 7.25
CA SER A 56 13.65 9.63 6.11
C SER A 56 13.62 11.13 5.96
N GLY A 57 14.79 11.79 6.07
CA GLY A 57 14.99 13.20 5.72
C GLY A 57 14.82 13.48 4.22
N HIS A 58 14.04 12.66 3.54
CA HIS A 58 13.72 12.77 2.13
C HIS A 58 12.72 13.91 1.94
N SER A 59 12.92 14.74 0.92
CA SER A 59 12.12 15.94 0.67
C SER A 59 10.63 15.66 0.42
N LEU A 60 10.30 14.42 0.03
CA LEU A 60 8.93 13.97 -0.23
C LEU A 60 8.17 13.56 1.05
N GLY A 61 8.80 13.64 2.22
CA GLY A 61 8.20 13.35 3.51
C GLY A 61 8.57 11.96 4.06
N THR A 62 8.18 11.74 5.32
CA THR A 62 8.32 10.45 6.00
C THR A 62 7.00 9.69 5.88
N TRP A 63 7.04 8.48 5.31
CA TRP A 63 5.91 7.57 5.38
C TRP A 63 5.85 6.96 6.79
N SER A 64 4.81 7.27 7.55
CA SER A 64 4.55 6.65 8.85
C SER A 64 3.46 5.59 8.74
N ILE A 65 3.63 4.46 9.44
CA ILE A 65 2.58 3.45 9.55
C ILE A 65 1.40 4.09 10.28
N PRO A 66 0.20 4.17 9.67
CA PRO A 66 -0.96 4.70 10.36
C PRO A 66 -1.31 3.81 11.56
N PRO A 67 -1.80 4.39 12.66
CA PRO A 67 -2.18 3.62 13.85
C PRO A 67 -3.27 2.61 13.50
N VAL A 68 -3.29 1.50 14.25
CA VAL A 68 -4.31 0.46 14.08
C VAL A 68 -5.69 1.07 14.28
N ILE A 69 -6.56 0.88 13.28
CA ILE A 69 -7.96 1.28 13.36
C ILE A 69 -8.69 0.24 14.21
N ILE A 70 -9.05 0.62 15.43
CA ILE A 70 -9.74 -0.26 16.40
C ILE A 70 -11.19 -0.48 15.98
N ASP A 71 -11.84 0.55 15.44
CA ASP A 71 -13.23 0.54 14.97
C ASP A 71 -13.29 1.15 13.56
N GLU A 72 -13.51 0.31 12.56
CA GLU A 72 -13.55 0.70 11.15
C GLU A 72 -14.75 1.62 10.83
N GLU A 73 -15.90 1.43 11.48
CA GLU A 73 -17.12 2.18 11.20
C GLU A 73 -17.05 3.59 11.79
N SER A 74 -16.60 3.69 13.05
CA SER A 74 -16.35 4.98 13.71
C SER A 74 -15.29 5.78 12.97
N TYR A 75 -14.17 5.14 12.58
CA TYR A 75 -13.10 5.78 11.83
C TYR A 75 -13.58 6.34 10.49
N ARG A 76 -14.35 5.55 9.72
CA ARG A 76 -14.90 6.00 8.42
C ARG A 76 -15.85 7.18 8.57
N SER A 77 -16.69 7.17 9.61
CA SER A 77 -17.60 8.29 9.91
C SER A 77 -16.85 9.57 10.25
N GLN A 78 -15.78 9.46 11.05
CA GLN A 78 -14.91 10.60 11.40
C GLN A 78 -14.17 11.17 10.18
N CYS A 79 -13.64 10.33 9.30
CA CYS A 79 -12.99 10.79 8.06
C CYS A 79 -13.96 11.56 7.14
N GLN A 80 -15.24 11.18 7.10
CA GLN A 80 -16.26 11.91 6.34
C GLN A 80 -16.59 13.28 6.94
N VAL A 81 -16.47 13.42 8.27
CA VAL A 81 -16.67 14.71 8.97
C VAL A 81 -15.48 15.64 8.73
N LEU A 82 -14.25 15.12 8.79
CA LEU A 82 -13.02 15.89 8.53
C LEU A 82 -12.96 16.47 7.10
N MET A 83 -13.45 15.73 6.10
CA MET A 83 -13.51 16.25 4.72
C MET A 83 -14.63 17.26 4.46
N LYS A 84 -15.56 17.44 5.40
CA LYS A 84 -16.66 18.43 5.32
C LYS A 84 -16.40 19.68 6.16
N GLY A 85 -15.30 19.72 6.92
CA GLY A 85 -15.01 20.78 7.91
C GLY A 85 -14.02 21.88 7.47
N THR A 86 -13.56 21.91 6.22
CA THR A 86 -12.59 22.92 5.74
C THR A 86 -13.17 23.82 4.65
N ILE A 87 -14.39 24.31 4.85
CA ILE A 87 -14.90 25.50 4.17
C ILE A 87 -15.66 26.33 5.22
N THR A 88 -14.95 27.19 5.93
CA THR A 88 -15.49 28.48 6.39
C THR A 88 -14.34 29.47 6.52
#